data_AF-A0AA38PY18-F1
#
_entry.id   AF-A0AA38PY18-F1
#
_cell.length_a   1.000
_cell.length_b   1.000
_cell.length_c   1.000
_cell.angle_alpha   90.00
_cell.angle_beta   90.00
_cell.angle_gamma   90.00
#
_symmetry.space_group_name_H-M   'P 1'
#
loop_
_entity.id
_entity.type
_entity.pdbx_description
1 polymer ?
#
loop_
_entity_poly.entity_id
_entity_poly.type
_entity_poly.pdbx_seq_one_letter_code
_entity_poly.pdbx_strand_id
1 'polypeptide(L)'
;ILEDIDSTEYIVASLAASNFHGAPYPPEFAESTPGWYFGDDPGSAEGLPWLKDTDLCAVLAQTSGSLRCPPVVQKPTKSLPKRSAAVAAPTQSPTVSSSSPSYYTVFSGRTGAIQGSGYLTYGLVDSVADCQTMCNKVSGCVFVNSYHDVNGKNGSPLLTCSLYSIVHSAAEATNYGGQRQPDGSYDYITDSAGY
;
A
#
# COMPACT_ATOMS: atom_id res chain seq x y z
N ILE A 1 -19.03 -11.25 21.62
CA ILE A 1 -17.81 -10.63 22.20
C ILE A 1 -16.58 -11.54 22.06
N LEU A 2 -16.72 -12.84 21.77
CA LEU A 2 -15.57 -13.75 21.55
C LEU A 2 -15.12 -13.90 20.08
N GLU A 3 -15.89 -13.43 19.09
CA GLU A 3 -15.57 -13.61 17.66
C GLU A 3 -14.65 -12.50 17.09
N ASP A 4 -14.63 -11.30 17.67
CA ASP A 4 -13.83 -10.16 17.18
C ASP A 4 -12.33 -10.25 17.57
N ILE A 5 -12.02 -10.94 18.67
CA ILE A 5 -10.64 -11.01 19.20
C ILE A 5 -9.78 -11.93 18.33
N ASP A 6 -10.31 -13.09 17.95
CA ASP A 6 -9.64 -14.07 17.08
C ASP A 6 -9.39 -13.47 15.69
N SER A 7 -10.32 -12.64 15.21
CA SER A 7 -10.21 -11.92 13.94
C SER A 7 -9.09 -10.88 13.96
N THR A 8 -8.91 -10.16 15.06
CA THR A 8 -7.88 -9.10 15.16
C THR A 8 -6.48 -9.70 15.31
N GLU A 9 -6.30 -10.72 16.14
CA GLU A 9 -5.02 -11.42 16.27
C GLU A 9 -4.61 -12.08 14.95
N TYR A 10 -5.57 -12.68 14.24
CA TYR A 10 -5.35 -13.24 12.90
C TYR A 10 -4.88 -12.18 11.90
N ILE A 11 -5.53 -11.00 11.86
CA ILE A 11 -5.11 -9.89 10.97
C ILE A 11 -3.70 -9.42 11.32
N VAL A 12 -3.37 -9.29 12.60
CA VAL A 12 -2.03 -8.86 13.04
C VAL A 12 -0.97 -9.88 12.63
N ALA A 13 -1.26 -11.18 12.79
CA ALA A 13 -0.38 -12.26 12.37
C ALA A 13 -0.23 -12.32 10.85
N SER A 14 -1.32 -12.11 10.10
CA SER A 14 -1.28 -12.10 8.63
C SER A 14 -0.42 -10.94 8.11
N LEU A 15 -0.44 -9.79 8.77
CA LEU A 15 0.35 -8.60 8.44
C LEU A 15 1.80 -8.63 8.98
N ALA A 16 2.27 -9.75 9.53
CA ALA A 16 3.66 -9.91 9.94
C ALA A 16 4.62 -9.96 8.74
N ALA A 17 5.85 -9.47 8.92
CA ALA A 17 6.89 -9.55 7.89
C ALA A 17 7.19 -11.00 7.46
N SER A 18 7.06 -11.97 8.37
CA SER A 18 7.21 -13.41 8.08
C SER A 18 6.16 -13.96 7.13
N ASN A 19 5.04 -13.25 6.96
CA ASN A 19 3.97 -13.59 6.03
C ASN A 19 3.87 -12.55 4.90
N PHE A 20 4.97 -11.88 4.56
CA PHE A 20 5.01 -10.87 3.49
C PHE A 20 3.90 -9.83 3.62
N HIS A 21 3.60 -9.46 4.87
CA HIS A 21 2.54 -8.53 5.23
C HIS A 21 1.17 -8.87 4.59
N GLY A 22 0.81 -10.15 4.56
CA GLY A 22 -0.48 -10.64 4.09
C GLY A 22 -0.49 -11.04 2.62
N ALA A 23 0.64 -10.91 1.91
CA ALA A 23 0.78 -11.24 0.50
C ALA A 23 1.95 -12.21 0.26
N PRO A 24 1.85 -13.49 0.67
CA PRO A 24 2.96 -14.45 0.60
C PRO A 24 3.39 -14.79 -0.83
N TYR A 25 2.50 -14.62 -1.80
CA TYR A 25 2.80 -14.81 -3.22
C TYR A 25 2.93 -13.44 -3.91
N PRO A 26 3.93 -13.27 -4.80
CA PRO A 26 4.01 -12.12 -5.68
C PRO A 26 2.81 -12.01 -6.62
N PRO A 27 2.53 -10.80 -7.16
CA PRO A 27 1.32 -10.54 -7.95
C PRO A 27 1.15 -11.38 -9.21
N GLU A 28 2.24 -11.91 -9.79
CA GLU A 28 2.22 -12.75 -11.00
C GLU A 28 1.61 -14.14 -10.76
N PHE A 29 1.44 -14.58 -9.51
CA PHE A 29 0.89 -15.89 -9.21
C PHE A 29 -0.66 -15.87 -9.20
N ALA A 30 -1.27 -16.92 -9.74
CA ALA A 30 -2.74 -17.01 -9.92
C ALA A 30 -3.54 -16.95 -8.61
N GLU A 31 -2.96 -17.40 -7.48
CA GLU A 31 -3.60 -17.39 -6.16
C GLU A 31 -3.17 -16.18 -5.31
N SER A 32 -2.51 -15.20 -5.94
CA SER A 32 -1.98 -14.05 -5.24
C SER A 32 -3.07 -13.06 -4.86
N THR A 33 -3.20 -12.78 -3.56
CA THR A 33 -4.09 -11.74 -3.01
C THR A 33 -3.29 -10.58 -2.41
N PRO A 34 -3.72 -9.32 -2.59
CA PRO A 34 -3.07 -8.20 -1.92
C PRO A 34 -3.14 -8.37 -0.40
N GLY A 35 -2.12 -7.91 0.32
CA GLY A 35 -2.07 -8.09 1.77
C GLY A 35 -2.80 -7.01 2.56
N TRP A 36 -2.95 -5.83 1.97
CA TRP A 36 -3.43 -4.63 2.65
C TRP A 36 -3.95 -3.59 1.66
N TYR A 37 -4.72 -2.63 2.18
CA TYR A 37 -5.15 -1.45 1.45
C TYR A 37 -4.74 -0.16 2.20
N PHE A 38 -4.12 0.77 1.49
CA PHE A 38 -3.80 2.10 2.00
C PHE A 38 -4.30 3.17 1.03
N GLY A 39 -5.59 3.47 1.13
CA GLY A 39 -6.25 4.56 0.41
C GLY A 39 -7.35 5.20 1.25
N ASP A 40 -8.06 6.17 0.68
CA ASP A 40 -9.00 7.06 1.36
C ASP A 40 -10.40 6.43 1.53
N ASP A 41 -10.76 5.40 0.75
CA ASP A 41 -12.08 4.78 0.77
C ASP A 41 -12.02 3.29 1.17
N PRO A 42 -12.34 2.92 2.43
CA PRO A 42 -12.27 1.53 2.89
C PRO A 42 -13.14 0.56 2.09
N GLY A 43 -14.20 1.04 1.43
CA GLY A 43 -15.07 0.21 0.61
C GLY A 43 -14.47 -0.17 -0.75
N SER A 44 -13.39 0.49 -1.18
CA SER A 44 -12.77 0.25 -2.50
C SER A 44 -11.92 -1.03 -2.55
N ALA A 45 -11.68 -1.68 -1.40
CA ALA A 45 -10.81 -2.83 -1.25
C ALA A 45 -11.39 -3.86 -0.28
N GLU A 46 -12.55 -4.44 -0.63
CA GLU A 46 -13.26 -5.38 0.22
C GLU A 46 -12.37 -6.56 0.67
N GLY A 47 -12.44 -6.90 1.95
CA GLY A 47 -11.72 -8.02 2.55
C GLY A 47 -10.24 -7.76 2.87
N LEU A 48 -9.70 -6.58 2.52
CA LEU A 48 -8.33 -6.21 2.87
C LEU A 48 -8.25 -5.40 4.17
N PRO A 49 -7.23 -5.62 5.02
CA PRO A 49 -6.95 -4.74 6.15
C PRO A 49 -6.71 -3.31 5.69
N TRP A 50 -7.53 -2.36 6.17
CA TRP A 50 -7.42 -0.95 5.83
C TRP A 50 -6.45 -0.22 6.76
N LEU A 51 -5.31 0.20 6.23
CA LEU A 51 -4.20 0.76 7.02
C LEU A 51 -4.38 2.25 7.40
N LYS A 52 -5.61 2.77 7.28
CA LYS A 52 -6.03 4.04 7.89
C LYS A 52 -7.06 3.84 9.02
N ASP A 53 -7.43 2.60 9.31
CA ASP A 53 -8.24 2.26 10.48
C ASP A 53 -7.44 2.50 11.77
N THR A 54 -7.96 3.35 12.66
CA THR A 54 -7.24 3.77 13.87
C THR A 54 -7.04 2.62 14.85
N ASP A 55 -8.00 1.71 14.95
CA ASP A 55 -7.98 0.64 15.94
C ASP A 55 -7.02 -0.45 15.49
N LEU A 56 -7.11 -0.88 14.22
CA LEU A 56 -6.15 -1.80 13.61
C LEU A 56 -4.72 -1.26 13.72
N CYS A 57 -4.52 0.02 13.38
CA CYS A 57 -3.19 0.63 13.45
C CYS A 57 -2.65 0.75 14.87
N ALA A 58 -3.52 0.94 15.88
CA ALA A 58 -3.12 0.94 17.29
C ALA A 58 -2.68 -0.46 17.76
N VAL A 59 -3.33 -1.53 17.28
CA VAL A 59 -2.90 -2.91 17.59
C VAL A 59 -1.60 -3.24 16.86
N LEU A 60 -1.51 -2.94 15.56
CA LEU A 60 -0.29 -3.14 14.77
C LEU A 60 0.91 -2.35 15.32
N ALA A 61 0.68 -1.21 15.98
CA ALA A 61 1.73 -0.43 16.64
C ALA A 61 2.34 -1.15 17.86
N GLN A 62 1.60 -2.03 18.52
CA GLN A 62 2.05 -2.74 19.72
C GLN A 62 2.82 -4.04 19.39
N THR A 63 2.53 -4.63 18.23
CA THR A 63 3.20 -5.86 17.80
C THR A 63 4.54 -5.56 17.13
N SER A 64 5.59 -6.27 17.54
CA SER A 64 6.91 -6.16 16.91
C SER A 64 6.94 -6.99 15.63
N GLY A 65 7.47 -6.42 14.53
CA GLY A 65 7.59 -7.11 13.25
C GLY A 65 6.30 -7.16 12.41
N SER A 66 5.19 -6.61 12.89
CA SER A 66 3.99 -6.35 12.10
C SER A 66 4.18 -5.13 11.19
N LEU A 67 3.36 -5.07 10.14
CA LEU A 67 3.29 -3.91 9.25
C LEU A 67 2.95 -2.66 10.07
N ARG A 68 3.72 -1.58 9.87
CA ARG A 68 3.44 -0.28 10.49
C ARG A 68 2.54 0.53 9.57
N CYS A 69 1.38 0.95 10.05
CA CYS A 69 0.55 1.88 9.29
C CYS A 69 1.30 3.19 9.03
N PRO A 70 1.24 3.72 7.81
CA PRO A 70 1.74 5.05 7.56
C PRO A 70 0.93 6.12 8.29
N PRO A 71 1.54 7.27 8.62
CA PRO A 71 0.80 8.40 9.17
C PRO A 71 -0.24 8.87 8.15
N VAL A 72 -1.48 9.03 8.60
CA VAL A 72 -2.53 9.65 7.79
C VAL A 72 -2.23 11.14 7.72
N VAL A 73 -1.76 11.61 6.57
CA VAL A 73 -1.70 13.05 6.30
C VAL A 73 -3.15 13.50 6.14
N GLN A 74 -3.68 14.21 7.13
CA GLN A 74 -4.98 14.84 7.01
C GLN A 74 -4.90 15.82 5.82
N LYS A 75 -5.53 15.48 4.69
CA LYS A 75 -5.80 16.45 3.64
C LYS A 75 -6.55 17.60 4.33
N PRO A 76 -6.16 18.88 4.13
CA PRO A 76 -6.86 20.00 4.75
C PRO A 76 -8.33 19.91 4.35
N THR A 77 -9.18 19.51 5.29
CA THR A 77 -10.62 19.57 5.10
C THR A 77 -10.90 21.04 4.84
N LYS A 78 -11.47 21.37 3.67
CA LYS A 78 -12.00 22.72 3.44
C LYS A 78 -13.13 22.94 4.44
N SER A 79 -12.78 23.31 5.66
CA SER A 79 -13.75 23.75 6.65
C SER A 79 -14.34 25.04 6.11
N LEU A 80 -15.61 24.99 5.69
CA LEU A 80 -16.41 26.19 5.51
C LEU A 80 -16.20 27.08 6.75
N PRO A 81 -15.89 28.38 6.58
CA PRO A 81 -15.49 29.22 7.69
C PRO A 81 -16.66 29.38 8.67
N LYS A 82 -16.58 28.70 9.81
CA LYS A 82 -17.32 29.12 11.01
C LYS A 82 -16.68 30.40 11.50
N ARG A 83 -17.39 31.51 11.26
CA ARG A 83 -17.08 32.84 11.79
C ARG A 83 -17.01 32.75 13.31
N SER A 84 -15.81 32.74 13.89
CA SER A 84 -15.62 32.92 15.32
C SER A 84 -14.28 33.57 15.60
N ALA A 85 -14.33 34.51 16.53
CA ALA A 85 -13.38 35.57 16.78
C ALA A 85 -11.93 35.12 17.05
N ALA A 86 -11.00 35.94 16.57
CA ALA A 86 -9.58 35.83 16.80
C ALA A 86 -9.23 36.07 18.28
N VAL A 87 -8.36 35.21 18.82
CA VAL A 87 -7.46 35.54 19.93
C VAL A 87 -6.08 34.99 19.57
N ALA A 88 -5.10 35.89 19.43
CA ALA A 88 -3.69 35.60 19.17
C ALA A 88 -3.03 35.05 20.46
N ALA A 89 -2.16 34.03 20.42
CA ALA A 89 -0.70 34.06 20.20
C ALA A 89 -0.07 32.93 21.09
N PRO A 90 1.25 32.77 21.19
CA PRO A 90 2.19 32.20 20.23
C PRO A 90 2.89 30.92 20.79
N THR A 91 3.65 30.19 19.95
CA THR A 91 5.03 29.72 20.18
C THR A 91 5.34 28.57 19.22
N GLN A 92 6.19 28.88 18.23
CA GLN A 92 6.78 27.92 17.32
C GLN A 92 7.79 27.05 18.10
N SER A 93 7.55 25.74 18.11
CA SER A 93 8.58 24.76 18.49
C SER A 93 9.39 24.38 17.24
N PRO A 94 10.69 24.09 17.37
CA PRO A 94 11.57 23.86 16.24
C PRO A 94 11.17 22.58 15.51
N THR A 95 10.84 22.69 14.23
CA THR A 95 10.55 21.57 13.35
C THR A 95 11.85 20.83 13.09
N VAL A 96 12.03 19.67 13.72
CA VAL A 96 13.09 18.73 13.33
C VAL A 96 12.72 18.27 11.92
N SER A 97 13.47 18.72 10.91
CA SER A 97 13.31 18.28 9.53
C SER A 97 13.68 16.80 9.43
N SER A 98 12.71 15.91 9.64
CA SER A 98 12.83 14.52 9.19
C SER A 98 12.80 14.56 7.67
N SER A 99 13.95 14.40 7.01
CA SER A 99 14.01 14.22 5.57
C SER A 99 13.28 12.93 5.21
N SER A 100 12.04 13.03 4.76
CA SER A 100 11.34 11.88 4.15
C SER A 100 12.18 11.35 2.99
N PRO A 101 12.25 10.01 2.80
CA PRO A 101 12.92 9.44 1.64
C PRO A 101 12.40 10.05 0.34
N SER A 102 13.31 10.42 -0.57
CA SER A 102 12.96 10.93 -1.89
C SER A 102 13.05 9.81 -2.91
N TYR A 103 11.96 9.59 -3.65
CA TYR A 103 11.88 8.65 -4.76
C TYR A 103 12.14 9.36 -6.10
N TYR A 104 12.68 8.64 -7.08
CA TYR A 104 12.80 9.12 -8.46
C TYR A 104 12.33 8.04 -9.42
N THR A 105 11.71 8.44 -10.53
CA THR A 105 11.21 7.47 -11.51
C THR A 105 12.37 6.73 -12.19
N VAL A 106 12.40 5.40 -12.07
CA VAL A 106 13.33 4.52 -12.79
C VAL A 106 12.77 4.16 -14.17
N PHE A 107 11.46 3.90 -14.25
CA PHE A 107 10.74 3.71 -15.51
C PHE A 107 9.26 4.03 -15.36
N SER A 108 8.57 4.23 -16.48
CA SER A 108 7.12 4.47 -16.51
C SER A 108 6.49 4.02 -17.83
N GLY A 109 5.15 3.92 -17.84
CA GLY A 109 4.36 3.65 -19.05
C GLY A 109 4.54 2.24 -19.63
N ARG A 110 4.88 1.26 -18.79
CA ARG A 110 5.03 -0.14 -19.22
C ARG A 110 3.70 -0.88 -19.14
N THR A 111 3.54 -1.89 -19.99
CA THR A 111 2.41 -2.83 -19.95
C THR A 111 2.75 -4.10 -19.17
N GLY A 112 3.91 -4.15 -18.52
CA GLY A 112 4.29 -5.24 -17.63
C GLY A 112 4.72 -4.70 -16.27
N ALA A 113 4.39 -5.44 -15.22
CA ALA A 113 4.86 -5.24 -13.85
C ALA A 113 6.20 -5.96 -13.62
N ILE A 114 6.91 -5.57 -12.57
CA ILE A 114 8.17 -6.21 -12.18
C ILE A 114 7.91 -7.67 -11.81
N GLN A 115 8.69 -8.56 -12.45
CA GLN A 115 8.82 -9.95 -12.08
C GLN A 115 10.30 -10.20 -11.73
N GLY A 116 10.63 -10.11 -10.45
CA GLY A 116 12.01 -10.07 -9.99
C GLY A 116 12.19 -10.51 -8.54
N SER A 117 13.44 -10.70 -8.14
CA SER A 117 13.79 -11.11 -6.77
C SER A 117 13.62 -9.98 -5.75
N GLY A 118 13.68 -10.31 -4.46
CA GLY A 118 13.64 -9.29 -3.40
C GLY A 118 12.24 -8.77 -3.08
N TYR A 119 11.20 -9.43 -3.58
CA TYR A 119 9.80 -9.17 -3.22
C TYR A 119 9.58 -9.17 -1.70
N LEU A 120 8.85 -8.17 -1.20
CA LEU A 120 8.53 -8.00 0.22
C LEU A 120 7.04 -8.15 0.52
N THR A 121 6.19 -7.54 -0.30
CA THR A 121 4.73 -7.56 -0.17
C THR A 121 4.12 -6.83 -1.37
N TYR A 122 2.80 -6.93 -1.55
CA TYR A 122 2.04 -5.94 -2.30
C TYR A 122 0.69 -5.67 -1.66
N GLY A 123 0.15 -4.49 -1.95
CA GLY A 123 -1.16 -4.05 -1.53
C GLY A 123 -1.82 -3.19 -2.59
N LEU A 124 -2.97 -2.63 -2.23
CA LEU A 124 -3.71 -1.68 -3.06
C LEU A 124 -3.59 -0.27 -2.49
N VAL A 125 -3.50 0.73 -3.35
CA VAL A 125 -3.41 2.15 -2.98
C VAL A 125 -4.16 3.03 -3.98
N ASP A 126 -4.45 4.26 -3.59
CA ASP A 126 -5.10 5.24 -4.48
C ASP A 126 -4.10 5.98 -5.38
N SER A 127 -2.83 6.05 -4.96
CA SER A 127 -1.81 6.84 -5.65
C SER A 127 -0.40 6.26 -5.53
N VAL A 128 0.48 6.66 -6.46
CA VAL A 128 1.92 6.36 -6.39
C VAL A 128 2.54 6.89 -5.09
N ALA A 129 2.12 8.08 -4.63
CA ALA A 129 2.62 8.67 -3.39
C ALA A 129 2.25 7.82 -2.16
N ASP A 130 1.06 7.22 -2.16
CA ASP A 130 0.63 6.28 -1.12
C ASP A 130 1.46 4.99 -1.17
N CYS A 131 1.78 4.49 -2.37
CA CYS A 131 2.68 3.34 -2.53
C CYS A 131 4.09 3.61 -1.95
N GLN A 132 4.68 4.76 -2.28
CA GLN A 132 5.97 5.19 -1.73
C GLN A 132 5.91 5.36 -0.21
N THR A 133 4.78 5.89 0.30
CA THR A 133 4.53 6.05 1.73
C THR A 133 4.48 4.70 2.45
N MET A 134 3.92 3.68 1.81
CA MET A 134 3.92 2.31 2.32
C MET A 134 5.32 1.69 2.34
N CYS A 135 6.10 1.87 1.27
CA CYS A 135 7.50 1.41 1.23
C CYS A 135 8.32 1.98 2.40
N ASN A 136 8.13 3.25 2.76
CA ASN A 136 8.79 3.87 3.90
C ASN A 136 8.49 3.21 5.26
N LYS A 137 7.47 2.35 5.34
CA LYS A 137 7.06 1.62 6.55
C LYS A 137 7.39 0.14 6.53
N VAL A 138 7.78 -0.39 5.37
CA VAL A 138 8.21 -1.79 5.24
C VAL A 138 9.72 -1.84 5.34
N SER A 139 10.21 -2.53 6.38
CA SER A 139 11.65 -2.67 6.61
C SER A 139 12.34 -3.30 5.41
N GLY A 140 13.40 -2.65 4.92
CA GLY A 140 14.16 -3.13 3.77
C GLY A 140 13.55 -2.78 2.41
N CYS A 141 12.40 -2.11 2.35
CA CYS A 141 11.88 -1.62 1.08
C CYS A 141 12.73 -0.48 0.53
N VAL A 142 13.19 -0.62 -0.71
CA VAL A 142 14.04 0.36 -1.41
C VAL A 142 13.54 0.68 -2.82
N PHE A 143 12.50 -0.02 -3.27
CA PHE A 143 11.96 0.12 -4.62
C PHE A 143 10.47 -0.21 -4.62
N VAL A 144 9.71 0.56 -5.40
CA VAL A 144 8.27 0.32 -5.60
C VAL A 144 7.96 0.16 -7.07
N ASN A 145 7.08 -0.80 -7.38
CA ASN A 145 6.42 -0.88 -8.69
C ASN A 145 4.92 -0.67 -8.52
N SER A 146 4.41 0.40 -9.12
CA SER A 146 2.99 0.74 -9.14
C SER A 146 2.41 0.53 -10.54
N TYR A 147 1.23 -0.07 -10.64
CA TYR A 147 0.56 -0.34 -11.91
C TYR A 147 -0.93 -0.59 -11.74
N HIS A 148 -1.69 -0.54 -12.85
CA HIS A 148 -3.06 -1.02 -12.89
C HIS A 148 -3.10 -2.49 -13.30
N ASP A 149 -3.79 -3.31 -12.51
CA ASP A 149 -4.06 -4.72 -12.81
C ASP A 149 -5.50 -4.83 -13.31
N VAL A 150 -5.70 -4.54 -14.59
CA VAL A 150 -7.05 -4.38 -15.16
C VAL A 150 -7.75 -5.72 -15.21
N ASN A 151 -8.98 -5.78 -14.70
CA ASN A 151 -9.75 -7.00 -14.41
C ASN A 151 -9.16 -7.90 -13.31
N GLY A 152 -7.91 -7.67 -12.91
CA GLY A 152 -7.27 -8.39 -11.80
C GLY A 152 -7.84 -7.97 -10.44
N LYS A 153 -7.40 -8.67 -9.40
CA LYS A 153 -7.70 -8.35 -7.98
C LYS A 153 -9.19 -8.09 -7.72
N ASN A 154 -10.05 -9.00 -8.18
CA ASN A 154 -11.51 -8.90 -8.10
C ASN A 154 -12.10 -7.65 -8.80
N GLY A 155 -11.46 -7.18 -9.87
CA GLY A 155 -11.91 -6.03 -10.65
C GLY A 155 -11.64 -4.67 -9.99
N SER A 156 -10.77 -4.62 -8.98
CA SER A 156 -10.45 -3.36 -8.29
C SER A 156 -9.81 -2.35 -9.27
N PRO A 157 -10.30 -1.10 -9.32
CA PRO A 157 -9.69 -0.05 -10.15
C PRO A 157 -8.44 0.57 -9.50
N LEU A 158 -8.10 0.16 -8.28
CA LEU A 158 -7.00 0.71 -7.49
C LEU A 158 -5.63 0.40 -8.11
N LEU A 159 -4.63 1.19 -7.73
CA LEU A 159 -3.25 0.88 -8.11
C LEU A 159 -2.75 -0.29 -7.27
N THR A 160 -2.19 -1.28 -7.94
CA THR A 160 -1.37 -2.30 -7.27
C THR A 160 -0.02 -1.69 -6.92
N CYS A 161 0.41 -1.89 -5.68
CA CYS A 161 1.68 -1.39 -5.14
C CYS A 161 2.54 -2.56 -4.67
N SER A 162 3.56 -2.93 -5.46
CA SER A 162 4.50 -4.00 -5.14
C SER A 162 5.80 -3.44 -4.60
N LEU A 163 6.28 -3.99 -3.48
CA LEU A 163 7.41 -3.50 -2.70
C LEU A 163 8.58 -4.47 -2.78
N TYR A 164 9.79 -3.95 -3.01
CA TYR A 164 11.00 -4.75 -3.20
C TYR A 164 12.17 -4.23 -2.35
N SER A 165 13.04 -5.17 -1.97
CA SER A 165 14.29 -4.95 -1.22
C SER A 165 15.50 -4.68 -2.10
N ILE A 166 15.32 -4.71 -3.42
CA ILE A 166 16.33 -4.36 -4.41
C ILE A 166 15.71 -3.45 -5.46
N VAL A 167 16.55 -2.61 -6.08
CA VAL A 167 16.13 -1.74 -7.18
C VAL A 167 16.02 -2.55 -8.47
N HIS A 168 14.90 -2.41 -9.17
CA HIS A 168 14.67 -3.06 -10.46
C HIS A 168 14.71 -2.06 -11.62
N SER A 169 14.77 -2.60 -12.84
CA SER A 169 14.73 -1.80 -14.07
C SER A 169 13.55 -2.18 -14.96
N ALA A 170 13.31 -1.38 -16.00
CA ALA A 170 12.29 -1.68 -17.01
C ALA A 170 12.50 -3.03 -17.73
N ALA A 171 13.70 -3.63 -17.67
CA ALA A 171 13.97 -4.93 -18.29
C ALA A 171 13.25 -6.09 -17.56
N GLU A 172 12.93 -5.91 -16.29
CA GLU A 172 12.24 -6.90 -15.45
C GLU A 172 10.72 -6.68 -15.42
N ALA A 173 10.21 -5.68 -16.14
CA ALA A 173 8.80 -5.37 -16.29
C ALA A 173 8.11 -6.36 -17.25
N THR A 174 8.12 -7.65 -16.89
CA THR A 174 7.71 -8.77 -17.76
C THR A 174 6.47 -9.53 -17.27
N ASN A 175 5.90 -9.15 -16.12
CA ASN A 175 4.58 -9.66 -15.71
C ASN A 175 3.48 -8.88 -16.44
N TYR A 176 2.95 -9.44 -17.52
CA TYR A 176 1.92 -8.79 -18.35
C TYR A 176 0.49 -9.06 -17.87
N GLY A 177 0.31 -9.79 -16.77
CA GLY A 177 -0.97 -10.36 -16.37
C GLY A 177 -1.24 -11.66 -17.14
N GLY A 178 -2.51 -11.95 -17.41
CA GLY A 178 -2.98 -13.15 -18.10
C GLY A 178 -3.49 -14.24 -17.16
N GLN A 179 -3.72 -13.93 -15.90
CA GLN A 179 -4.42 -14.77 -14.95
C GLN A 179 -5.92 -14.73 -15.24
N ARG A 180 -6.55 -15.92 -15.22
CA ARG A 180 -8.00 -16.05 -15.40
C ARG A 180 -8.72 -15.68 -14.11
N GLN A 181 -9.64 -14.74 -14.20
CA GLN A 181 -10.42 -14.21 -13.08
C GLN A 181 -11.69 -15.06 -12.83
N PRO A 182 -12.36 -14.92 -11.67
CA PRO A 182 -13.58 -15.67 -11.36
C PRO A 182 -14.72 -15.47 -12.36
N ASP A 183 -14.81 -14.29 -12.98
CA ASP A 183 -15.80 -13.97 -14.01
C ASP A 183 -15.44 -14.52 -15.40
N GLY A 184 -14.28 -15.19 -15.52
CA GLY A 184 -13.77 -15.77 -16.74
C GLY A 184 -13.00 -14.82 -17.65
N SER A 185 -12.88 -13.53 -17.28
CA SER A 185 -11.98 -12.59 -17.95
C SER A 185 -10.51 -12.93 -17.67
N TYR A 186 -9.61 -12.31 -18.44
CA TYR A 186 -8.17 -12.32 -18.16
C TYR A 186 -7.77 -10.91 -17.75
N ASP A 187 -6.90 -10.84 -16.75
CA ASP A 187 -6.29 -9.58 -16.36
C ASP A 187 -5.14 -9.19 -17.29
N TYR A 188 -4.78 -7.90 -17.23
CA TYR A 188 -3.62 -7.37 -17.94
C TYR A 188 -3.10 -6.12 -17.24
N ILE A 189 -1.78 -5.89 -17.38
CA ILE A 189 -1.12 -4.78 -16.71
C ILE A 189 -1.07 -3.53 -17.61
N THR A 190 -1.39 -2.36 -17.03
CA THR A 190 -1.18 -1.05 -17.67
C THR A 190 -0.49 -0.05 -16.74
N ASP A 191 0.08 0.98 -17.36
CA ASP A 191 0.66 2.16 -16.68
C ASP A 191 1.67 1.83 -15.58
N SER A 192 2.43 0.75 -15.77
CA SER A 192 3.43 0.30 -14.82
C SER A 192 4.63 1.24 -14.77
N ALA A 193 5.00 1.62 -13.55
CA ALA A 193 6.10 2.52 -13.23
C ALA A 193 6.88 2.03 -12.01
N GLY A 194 8.19 2.29 -12.01
CA GLY A 194 9.13 1.93 -10.95
C GLY A 194 9.79 3.16 -10.35
N TYR A 195 9.98 3.17 -9.02
CA TYR A 195 10.55 4.30 -8.27
C TYR A 195 11.49 3.87 -7.15
#